data_AF-V4QL79-F1
#
_entry.id   AF-V4QL79-F1
#
_cell.length_a   1.000
_cell.length_b   1.000
_cell.length_c   1.000
_cell.angle_alpha   90.00
_cell.angle_beta   90.00
_cell.angle_gamma   90.00
#
_symmetry.space_group_name_H-M   'P 1'
#
loop_
_entity.id
_entity.type
_entity.pdbx_description
1 polymer ?
#
loop_
_entity_poly.entity_id
_entity_poly.type
_entity_poly.pdbx_seq_one_letter_code
_entity_poly.pdbx_strand_id
1 'polypeptide(L)' 'MALEPEFWAVLESMAQDKRISLAALIADLDSRRGESLLASFCRLSALAFVQSKGAAVKRKKV' A
#
# COMPACT_ATOMS: atom_id res chain seq x y z
N MET A 1 0.41 9.70 -13.44
CA MET A 1 -0.49 9.63 -12.26
C MET A 1 0.15 10.44 -11.14
N ALA A 2 -0.53 11.44 -10.61
CA ALA A 2 0.00 12.28 -9.53
C ALA A 2 -0.25 11.61 -8.16
N LEU A 3 0.69 10.76 -7.74
CA LEU A 3 0.78 10.31 -6.36
C LEU A 3 1.92 11.08 -5.70
N GLU A 4 1.70 11.56 -4.49
CA GLU A 4 2.78 12.18 -3.71
C GLU A 4 3.91 11.16 -3.45
N PRO A 5 5.18 11.59 -3.40
CA PRO A 5 6.34 10.71 -3.20
C PRO A 5 6.24 9.82 -1.95
N GLU A 6 5.62 10.33 -0.88
CA GLU A 6 5.42 9.65 0.39
C GLU A 6 4.57 8.38 0.22
N PHE A 7 3.57 8.42 -0.66
CA PHE A 7 2.76 7.23 -0.94
C PHE A 7 3.54 6.17 -1.70
N TRP A 8 4.43 6.57 -2.62
CA TRP A 8 5.31 5.64 -3.33
C TRP A 8 6.23 4.90 -2.36
N ALA A 9 6.83 5.59 -1.38
CA ALA A 9 7.68 4.96 -0.37
C ALA A 9 6.92 3.92 0.48
N VAL A 10 5.65 4.18 0.80
CA VAL A 10 4.81 3.21 1.52
C VAL A 10 4.46 2.01 0.63
N LEU A 11 4.13 2.23 -0.64
CA LEU A 11 3.86 1.16 -1.59
C LEU A 11 5.11 0.31 -1.85
N GLU A 12 6.29 0.91 -1.93
CA GLU A 12 7.55 0.16 -1.98
C GLU A 12 7.76 -0.68 -0.73
N SER A 13 7.50 -0.11 0.46
CA SER A 13 7.56 -0.88 1.71
C SER A 13 6.58 -2.05 1.72
N MET A 14 5.37 -1.87 1.19
CA MET A 14 4.38 -2.95 1.02
C MET A 14 4.88 -4.04 0.06
N ALA A 15 5.46 -3.62 -1.07
CA ALA A 15 6.00 -4.53 -2.07
C ALA A 15 7.16 -5.35 -1.49
N GLN A 16 8.06 -4.71 -0.74
CA GLN A 16 9.16 -5.37 -0.01
C GLN A 16 8.65 -6.37 1.04
N ASP A 17 7.64 -5.99 1.83
CA ASP A 17 7.03 -6.87 2.84
C ASP A 17 6.41 -8.12 2.21
N LYS A 18 5.78 -7.96 1.04
CA LYS A 18 5.22 -9.06 0.23
C LYS A 18 6.26 -9.78 -0.65
N ARG A 19 7.51 -9.31 -0.68
CA ARG A 19 8.59 -9.77 -1.58
C ARG A 19 8.20 -9.80 -3.07
N ILE A 20 7.49 -8.79 -3.53
CA ILE A 20 7.12 -8.61 -4.93
C ILE A 20 7.69 -7.28 -5.45
N SER A 21 7.76 -7.12 -6.78
CA SER A 21 8.15 -5.83 -7.36
C SER A 21 7.03 -4.79 -7.18
N LEU A 22 7.42 -3.51 -7.15
CA LEU A 22 6.44 -2.40 -7.10
C LEU A 22 5.46 -2.49 -8.27
N ALA A 23 5.93 -2.84 -9.47
CA ALA A 23 5.09 -3.04 -10.65
C ALA A 23 4.08 -4.19 -10.46
N ALA A 24 4.49 -5.32 -9.85
CA ALA A 24 3.59 -6.43 -9.56
C ALA A 24 2.56 -6.06 -8.48
N LEU A 25 2.96 -5.31 -7.45
CA LEU A 25 2.03 -4.75 -6.46
C LEU A 25 1.00 -3.85 -7.14
N ILE A 26 1.45 -2.94 -8.00
CA ILE A 26 0.55 -2.07 -8.75
C ILE A 26 -0.38 -2.91 -9.61
N ALA A 27 0.11 -3.92 -10.34
CA ALA A 27 -0.71 -4.78 -11.17
C ALA A 27 -1.75 -5.60 -10.37
N ASP A 28 -1.42 -6.06 -9.16
CA ASP A 28 -2.37 -6.70 -8.25
C ASP A 28 -3.44 -5.72 -7.75
N LEU A 29 -3.03 -4.51 -7.35
CA LEU A 29 -3.94 -3.42 -6.99
C LEU A 29 -4.82 -3.01 -8.17
N ASP A 30 -4.24 -2.94 -9.36
CA ASP A 30 -4.90 -2.66 -10.65
C ASP A 30 -5.98 -3.73 -10.89
N SER A 31 -5.62 -5.01 -10.79
CA SER A 31 -6.56 -6.12 -10.98
C SER A 31 -7.69 -6.14 -9.95
N ARG A 32 -7.46 -5.65 -8.73
CA ARG A 32 -8.46 -5.60 -7.65
C ARG A 32 -9.34 -4.35 -7.67
N ARG A 33 -8.89 -3.24 -8.29
CA ARG A 33 -9.59 -1.95 -8.22
C ARG A 33 -10.94 -1.94 -8.94
N GLY A 34 -11.18 -2.86 -9.88
CA GLY A 34 -12.37 -2.85 -10.73
C GLY A 34 -12.51 -1.51 -11.46
N GLU A 35 -13.61 -0.79 -11.23
CA GLU A 35 -13.86 0.55 -11.78
C GLU A 35 -13.23 1.72 -10.98
N SER A 36 -12.57 1.45 -9.85
CA SER A 36 -11.99 2.52 -9.03
C SER A 36 -10.72 3.10 -9.65
N LEU A 37 -10.51 4.41 -9.47
CA LEU A 37 -9.27 5.08 -9.88
C LEU A 37 -8.07 4.52 -9.10
N LEU A 38 -6.99 4.19 -9.83
CA LEU A 38 -5.76 3.60 -9.26
C LEU A 38 -5.16 4.50 -8.18
N ALA A 39 -5.19 5.83 -8.37
CA ALA A 39 -4.65 6.78 -7.41
C ALA A 39 -5.37 6.73 -6.04
N SER A 40 -6.70 6.62 -6.04
CA SER A 40 -7.48 6.50 -4.80
C SER A 40 -7.23 5.17 -4.11
N PHE A 41 -7.16 4.07 -4.89
CA PHE A 41 -6.92 2.74 -4.36
C PHE A 41 -5.50 2.60 -3.76
N CYS A 42 -4.50 3.21 -4.40
CA CYS A 42 -3.13 3.31 -3.88
C CYS A 42 -3.08 4.06 -2.54
N ARG A 43 -3.78 5.19 -2.41
CA ARG A 43 -3.84 5.95 -1.14
C ARG A 43 -4.49 5.15 -0.01
N LEU A 44 -5.60 4.48 -0.28
CA LEU A 44 -6.29 3.63 0.70
C LEU A 44 -5.43 2.44 1.11
N SER A 45 -4.76 1.79 0.16
CA SER A 45 -3.89 0.63 0.43
C SER A 45 -2.68 1.02 1.28
N ALA A 46 -2.03 2.14 0.95
CA ALA A 46 -0.93 2.69 1.73
C ALA A 46 -1.38 3.05 3.16
N LEU A 47 -2.53 3.71 3.31
CA LEU A 47 -3.09 4.05 4.62
C LEU A 47 -3.42 2.80 5.44
N ALA A 48 -4.04 1.79 4.83
CA ALA A 48 -4.38 0.53 5.49
C ALA A 48 -3.12 -0.22 5.95
N PHE A 49 -2.04 -0.22 5.15
CA PHE A 49 -0.77 -0.83 5.52
C PHE A 49 -0.12 -0.15 6.71
N VAL A 50 -0.04 1.19 6.71
CA VAL A 50 0.52 1.95 7.84
C VAL A 50 -0.34 1.79 9.10
N GLN A 51 -1.67 1.81 8.97
CA GLN A 51 -2.57 1.55 10.10
C GLN A 51 -2.42 0.12 10.65
N SER A 52 -2.28 -0.88 9.79
CA SER A 52 -2.02 -2.26 10.20
C SER A 52 -0.67 -2.39 10.91
N LYS A 53 0.39 -1.76 10.40
CA LYS A 53 1.71 -1.71 11.05
C LYS A 53 1.65 -0.98 12.40
N GLY A 54 0.93 0.14 12.47
CA GLY A 54 0.70 0.91 13.69
C GLY A 54 -0.14 0.14 14.73
N ALA A 55 -1.14 -0.62 14.29
CA ALA A 55 -1.94 -1.49 15.14
C ALA A 55 -1.15 -2.72 15.63
N ALA A 56 -0.28 -3.29 14.79
CA ALA A 56 0.66 -4.35 15.18
C ALA A 56 1.68 -3.85 16.22
N VAL A 57 2.18 -2.62 16.07
CA VAL A 57 3.02 -1.96 17.08
C VAL A 57 2.27 -1.74 18.40
N LYS A 58 0.98 -1.36 18.36
CA LYS A 58 0.16 -1.23 19.59
C LYS A 58 -0.09 -2.57 20.30
N ARG A 59 -0.15 -3.70 19.58
CA ARG A 59 -0.33 -5.04 20.19
C ARG A 59 0.92 -5.62 20.83
N LYS A 60 2.12 -5.16 20.47
CA LYS A 60 3.39 -5.65 21.04
C LYS A 60 3.79 -4.95 22.36
N LYS A 61 2.90 -4.12 22.90
CA LYS A 61 3.11 -3.34 24.13
C LYS A 61 2.10 -3.69 25.22
N VAL A 62 1.78 -4.99 25.36
CA VAL A 62 1.03 -5.58 26.47
C VAL A 62 1.78 -6.82 26.94
#